data_AF-A0A6G1WZ26-F1
#
_entry.id   AF-A0A6G1WZ26-F1
#
_cell.length_a   1.000
_cell.length_b   1.000
_cell.length_c   1.000
_cell.angle_alpha   90.00
_cell.angle_beta   90.00
_cell.angle_gamma   90.00
#
_symmetry.space_group_name_H-M   'P 1'
#
loop_
_entity.id
_entity.type
_entity.pdbx_description
1 polymer ?
#
loop_
_entity_poly.entity_id
_entity_poly.type
_entity_poly.pdbx_seq_one_letter_code
_entity_poly.pdbx_strand_id
1 'polypeptide(L)'
;MRRKYGDSEDRMPPELASRIAVSIVVGIGWLIFLILFLAFYAEGFSVYWNLAIVFASLLVMCAILGPMWAYWGIKTGRARKRPPGEAAMVAVSIVTGVGWLIFLILFLAFYAEGFSIYENLAIVLASILVTGAIRGPMWAYWGMKIGRAQKKPPGLAPRVAVSTVVGCGWPIFLILFLAFYAEGFSTYENLAIVLASILVVCVILAPMWAYWWIKTSRAWKKKMRNASKKKRTRK
;
A
#
# COMPACT_ATOMS: atom_id res chain seq x y z
N MET A 1 28.57 36.85 7.73
CA MET A 1 27.47 36.74 6.74
C MET A 1 26.29 35.95 7.34
N ARG A 2 25.22 36.64 7.78
CA ARG A 2 23.94 36.01 8.20
C ARG A 2 23.09 35.76 6.96
N ARG A 3 22.75 34.51 6.62
CA ARG A 3 21.68 34.24 5.67
C ARG A 3 20.35 34.66 6.30
N LYS A 4 19.69 35.67 5.71
CA LYS A 4 18.31 36.05 6.05
C LYS A 4 17.39 34.88 5.67
N TYR A 5 16.98 34.08 6.65
CA TYR A 5 15.90 33.08 6.54
C TYR A 5 14.53 33.77 6.71
N GLY A 6 14.25 34.76 5.87
CA GLY A 6 13.15 35.71 6.13
C GLY A 6 12.03 35.77 5.10
N ASP A 7 12.09 35.03 3.99
CA ASP A 7 11.13 35.28 2.89
C ASP A 7 10.80 34.05 2.02
N SER A 8 11.02 32.84 2.54
CA SER A 8 10.63 31.60 1.85
C SER A 8 9.30 31.05 2.34
N GLU A 9 8.39 31.92 2.82
CA GLU A 9 7.06 31.51 3.24
C GLU A 9 6.23 31.03 2.03
N ASP A 10 5.86 29.74 2.09
CA ASP A 10 4.68 29.11 1.48
C ASP A 10 4.43 29.14 -0.03
N ARG A 11 5.36 29.62 -0.87
CA ARG A 11 5.20 29.41 -2.32
C ARG A 11 5.51 27.97 -2.71
N MET A 12 4.45 27.20 -2.95
CA MET A 12 4.53 25.87 -3.54
C MET A 12 5.34 25.95 -4.84
N PRO A 13 6.39 25.11 -5.04
CA PRO A 13 7.22 25.20 -6.23
C PRO A 13 6.33 25.05 -7.48
N PRO A 14 6.48 25.90 -8.52
CA PRO A 14 5.58 25.92 -9.67
C PRO A 14 5.51 24.57 -10.39
N GLU A 15 6.59 23.78 -10.34
CA GLU A 15 6.62 22.40 -10.86
C GLU A 15 5.72 21.43 -10.10
N LEU A 16 5.40 21.67 -8.83
CA LEU A 16 4.52 20.81 -8.04
C LEU A 16 3.05 21.14 -8.33
N ALA A 17 2.73 22.43 -8.47
CA ALA A 17 1.38 22.90 -8.78
C ALA A 17 0.87 22.29 -10.10
N SER A 18 1.68 22.29 -11.16
CA SER A 18 1.27 21.70 -12.45
C SER A 18 1.05 20.18 -12.37
N ARG A 19 1.87 19.44 -11.62
CA ARG A 19 1.71 18.00 -11.42
C ARG A 19 0.44 17.66 -10.65
N ILE A 20 0.14 18.45 -9.61
CA ILE A 20 -1.10 18.32 -8.85
C ILE A 20 -2.30 18.56 -9.77
N ALA A 21 -2.27 19.63 -10.57
CA ALA A 21 -3.33 19.94 -11.53
C ALA A 21 -3.53 18.79 -12.54
N VAL A 22 -2.46 18.25 -13.13
CA VAL A 22 -2.54 17.08 -14.02
C VAL A 22 -3.12 15.86 -13.31
N SER A 23 -2.70 15.57 -12.08
CA SER A 23 -3.27 14.46 -11.30
C SER A 23 -4.77 14.63 -11.01
N ILE A 24 -5.23 15.85 -10.73
CA ILE A 24 -6.66 16.14 -10.55
C ILE A 24 -7.41 15.92 -11.86
N VAL A 25 -6.93 16.45 -12.98
CA VAL A 25 -7.57 16.31 -14.29
C VAL A 25 -7.67 14.85 -14.71
N VAL A 26 -6.57 14.09 -14.58
CA VAL A 26 -6.55 12.65 -14.87
C VAL A 26 -7.49 11.89 -13.95
N GLY A 27 -7.52 12.20 -12.66
CA GLY A 27 -8.42 11.57 -11.69
C GLY A 27 -9.90 11.83 -12.00
N ILE A 28 -10.27 13.07 -12.31
CA ILE A 28 -11.64 13.45 -12.70
C ILE A 28 -12.01 12.77 -14.03
N GLY A 29 -11.13 12.81 -15.04
CA GLY A 29 -11.37 12.17 -16.33
C GLY A 29 -11.56 10.66 -16.21
N TRP A 30 -10.78 9.99 -15.36
CA TRP A 30 -10.94 8.57 -15.06
C TRP A 30 -12.27 8.27 -14.36
N LEU A 31 -12.71 9.11 -13.41
CA LEU A 31 -14.02 8.95 -12.76
C LEU A 31 -15.17 9.12 -13.76
N ILE A 32 -15.11 10.13 -14.63
CA ILE A 32 -16.11 10.33 -15.70
C ILE A 32 -16.16 9.09 -16.61
N PHE A 33 -14.99 8.58 -17.02
CA PHE A 33 -14.91 7.35 -17.79
C PHE A 33 -15.58 6.18 -17.09
N LEU A 34 -15.30 5.95 -15.80
CA LEU A 34 -15.93 4.86 -15.04
C LEU A 34 -17.45 5.00 -14.97
N ILE A 35 -17.95 6.21 -14.73
CA ILE A 35 -19.39 6.47 -14.68
C ILE A 35 -20.04 6.15 -16.03
N LEU A 36 -19.48 6.66 -17.13
CA LEU A 36 -20.01 6.42 -18.48
C LEU A 36 -19.92 4.94 -18.86
N PHE A 37 -18.79 4.29 -18.56
CA PHE A 37 -18.60 2.87 -18.83
C PHE A 37 -19.62 2.01 -18.08
N LEU A 38 -19.77 2.24 -16.77
CA LEU A 38 -20.71 1.49 -15.94
C LEU A 38 -22.17 1.75 -16.33
N ALA A 39 -22.53 2.98 -16.68
CA ALA A 39 -23.91 3.36 -16.99
C ALA A 39 -24.37 2.88 -18.38
N PHE A 40 -23.47 2.83 -19.36
CA PHE A 40 -23.87 2.62 -20.76
C PHE A 40 -23.27 1.38 -21.43
N TYR A 41 -22.15 0.86 -20.92
CA TYR A 41 -21.41 -0.20 -21.61
C TYR A 41 -21.34 -1.51 -20.81
N ALA A 42 -21.46 -1.46 -19.48
CA ALA A 42 -21.24 -2.62 -18.62
C ALA A 42 -22.27 -3.75 -18.77
N GLU A 43 -23.50 -3.46 -19.22
CA GLU A 43 -24.57 -4.47 -19.34
C GLU A 43 -24.25 -5.57 -20.37
N GLY A 44 -23.42 -5.27 -21.38
CA GLY A 44 -23.03 -6.22 -22.42
C GLY A 44 -21.87 -7.15 -22.05
N PHE A 45 -21.30 -7.00 -20.86
CA PHE A 45 -20.11 -7.73 -20.43
C PHE A 45 -20.37 -8.58 -19.19
N SER A 46 -19.64 -9.69 -19.06
CA SER A 46 -19.62 -10.44 -17.80
C SER A 46 -18.97 -9.59 -16.70
N VAL A 47 -19.27 -9.91 -15.44
CA VAL A 47 -18.69 -9.20 -14.28
C VAL A 47 -17.16 -9.20 -14.33
N TYR A 48 -16.55 -10.30 -14.79
CA TYR A 48 -15.09 -10.41 -14.90
C TYR A 48 -14.52 -9.51 -16.00
N TRP A 49 -15.17 -9.43 -17.16
CA TRP A 49 -14.79 -8.50 -18.22
C TRP A 49 -14.92 -7.03 -17.78
N ASN A 50 -16.01 -6.69 -17.09
CA ASN A 50 -16.19 -5.36 -16.51
C ASN A 50 -15.05 -5.01 -15.54
N LEU A 51 -14.68 -5.92 -14.65
CA LEU A 51 -13.54 -5.74 -13.75
C LEU A 51 -12.22 -5.61 -14.51
N ALA A 52 -11.97 -6.42 -15.54
CA ALA A 52 -10.77 -6.35 -16.36
C ALA A 52 -10.64 -4.97 -17.04
N ILE A 53 -11.74 -4.41 -17.56
CA ILE A 53 -11.78 -3.08 -18.16
C ILE A 53 -11.47 -1.99 -17.12
N VAL A 54 -12.05 -2.09 -15.91
CA VAL A 54 -11.74 -1.17 -14.81
C VAL A 54 -10.24 -1.21 -14.48
N PHE A 55 -9.65 -2.40 -14.35
CA PHE A 55 -8.20 -2.54 -14.08
C PHE A 55 -7.34 -2.04 -15.24
N ALA A 56 -7.73 -2.29 -16.49
CA ALA A 56 -7.04 -1.77 -17.66
C ALA A 56 -7.05 -0.24 -17.69
N SER A 57 -8.17 0.40 -17.36
CA SER A 57 -8.25 1.87 -17.26
C SER A 57 -7.34 2.42 -16.15
N LEU A 58 -7.23 1.72 -15.02
CA LEU A 58 -6.31 2.07 -13.94
C LEU A 58 -4.84 1.91 -14.36
N LEU A 59 -4.54 0.91 -15.19
CA LEU A 59 -3.21 0.73 -15.79
C LEU A 59 -2.87 1.91 -16.71
N VAL A 60 -3.80 2.38 -17.53
CA VAL A 60 -3.63 3.58 -18.36
C VAL A 60 -3.37 4.81 -17.49
N MET A 61 -4.14 5.00 -16.42
CA MET A 61 -3.90 6.08 -15.46
C MET A 61 -2.48 6.02 -14.86
N CYS A 62 -2.04 4.83 -14.43
CA CYS A 62 -0.68 4.61 -13.94
C CYS A 62 0.39 4.89 -15.00
N ALA A 63 0.14 4.56 -16.27
CA ALA A 63 1.05 4.84 -17.37
C ALA A 63 1.19 6.34 -17.65
N ILE A 64 0.12 7.12 -17.46
CA ILE A 64 0.14 8.58 -17.62
C ILE A 64 0.83 9.26 -16.42
N LEU A 65 0.41 8.93 -15.20
CA LEU A 65 0.90 9.60 -13.98
C LEU A 65 2.26 9.08 -13.51
N GLY A 66 2.54 7.81 -13.73
CA GLY A 66 3.74 7.12 -13.25
C GLY A 66 5.05 7.78 -13.69
N PRO A 67 5.29 8.00 -14.99
CA PRO A 67 6.51 8.65 -15.47
C PRO A 67 6.68 10.07 -14.92
N MET A 68 5.59 10.85 -14.84
CA MET A 68 5.61 12.22 -14.32
C MET A 68 6.06 12.27 -12.85
N TRP A 69 5.48 11.41 -12.00
CA TRP A 69 5.84 11.32 -10.59
C TRP A 69 7.21 10.66 -10.36
N ALA A 70 7.56 9.65 -11.16
CA ALA A 70 8.86 9.00 -11.11
C ALA A 70 9.98 9.99 -11.46
N TYR A 71 9.83 10.75 -12.54
CA TYR A 71 10.78 11.79 -12.94
C TYR A 71 10.96 12.83 -11.85
N TRP A 72 9.85 13.32 -11.25
CA TRP A 72 9.92 14.25 -10.14
C TRP A 72 10.68 13.67 -8.95
N GLY A 73 10.35 12.44 -8.57
CA GLY A 73 10.94 11.72 -7.45
C GLY A 73 12.43 11.54 -7.63
N ILE A 74 12.90 11.28 -8.86
CA ILE A 74 14.32 11.20 -9.20
C ILE A 74 14.98 12.58 -9.09
N LYS A 75 14.37 13.62 -9.69
CA LYS A 75 14.92 15.00 -9.70
C LYS A 75 15.05 15.57 -8.28
N THR A 76 13.97 15.53 -7.50
CA THR A 76 13.98 15.97 -6.09
C THR A 76 14.81 15.05 -5.20
N GLY A 77 14.89 13.78 -5.57
CA GLY A 77 15.71 12.79 -4.91
C GLY A 77 17.20 13.11 -4.97
N ARG A 78 17.72 13.58 -6.10
CA ARG A 78 19.15 13.95 -6.25
C ARG A 78 19.58 15.09 -5.32
N ALA A 79 18.67 15.98 -4.94
CA ALA A 79 18.96 17.07 -4.02
C ALA A 79 19.18 16.59 -2.56
N ARG A 80 18.73 15.38 -2.21
CA ARG A 80 19.03 14.73 -0.94
C ARG A 80 20.03 13.61 -1.21
N LYS A 81 21.10 13.50 -0.42
CA LYS A 81 22.02 12.35 -0.50
C LYS A 81 21.24 11.07 -0.12
N ARG A 82 20.55 10.44 -1.09
CA ARG A 82 19.80 9.21 -0.89
C ARG A 82 20.78 8.06 -0.67
N PRO A 83 20.46 7.11 0.22
CA PRO A 83 21.27 5.93 0.38
C PRO A 83 21.29 5.12 -0.93
N PRO A 84 22.43 4.54 -1.32
CA PRO A 84 22.50 3.66 -2.49
C PRO A 84 21.51 2.51 -2.34
N GLY A 85 20.71 2.30 -3.40
CA GLY A 85 19.67 1.25 -3.48
C GLY A 85 18.22 1.74 -3.50
N GLU A 86 17.94 3.00 -3.15
CA GLU A 86 16.55 3.50 -3.09
C GLU A 86 15.85 3.49 -4.47
N ALA A 87 16.56 3.90 -5.51
CA ALA A 87 16.04 3.89 -6.88
C ALA A 87 15.67 2.48 -7.36
N ALA A 88 16.48 1.47 -7.00
CA ALA A 88 16.23 0.08 -7.37
C ALA A 88 14.94 -0.45 -6.72
N MET A 89 14.67 -0.12 -5.46
CA MET A 89 13.44 -0.55 -4.79
C MET A 89 12.19 0.10 -5.36
N VAL A 90 12.29 1.37 -5.75
CA VAL A 90 11.20 2.08 -6.43
C VAL A 90 10.93 1.42 -7.77
N ALA A 91 11.97 1.13 -8.55
CA ALA A 91 11.85 0.42 -9.82
C ALA A 91 11.21 -0.97 -9.64
N VAL A 92 11.68 -1.77 -8.68
CA VAL A 92 11.09 -3.09 -8.37
C VAL A 92 9.63 -2.94 -7.96
N SER A 93 9.28 -1.96 -7.12
CA SER A 93 7.89 -1.75 -6.70
C SER A 93 6.97 -1.38 -7.87
N ILE A 94 7.47 -0.56 -8.81
CA ILE A 94 6.74 -0.19 -10.04
C ILE A 94 6.58 -1.41 -10.94
N VAL A 95 7.66 -2.12 -11.25
CA VAL A 95 7.63 -3.29 -12.15
C VAL A 95 6.73 -4.38 -11.58
N THR A 96 6.88 -4.70 -10.28
CA THR A 96 6.03 -5.68 -9.61
C THR A 96 4.57 -5.23 -9.55
N GLY A 97 4.30 -3.94 -9.30
CA GLY A 97 2.94 -3.40 -9.28
C GLY A 97 2.25 -3.44 -10.65
N VAL A 98 2.94 -2.98 -11.70
CA VAL A 98 2.43 -2.99 -13.08
C VAL A 98 2.29 -4.42 -13.59
N GLY A 99 3.29 -5.29 -13.34
CA GLY A 99 3.23 -6.70 -13.74
C GLY A 99 2.08 -7.44 -13.05
N TRP A 100 1.84 -7.19 -11.77
CA TRP A 100 0.69 -7.75 -11.05
C TRP A 100 -0.65 -7.26 -11.62
N LEU A 101 -0.74 -5.98 -12.00
CA LEU A 101 -1.95 -5.42 -12.61
C LEU A 101 -2.21 -6.02 -14.00
N ILE A 102 -1.18 -6.20 -14.83
CA ILE A 102 -1.27 -6.89 -16.13
C ILE A 102 -1.74 -8.33 -15.91
N PHE A 103 -1.15 -9.04 -14.95
CA PHE A 103 -1.58 -10.39 -14.59
C PHE A 103 -3.07 -10.43 -14.23
N LEU A 104 -3.56 -9.51 -13.38
CA LEU A 104 -4.98 -9.46 -13.02
C LEU A 104 -5.89 -9.21 -14.22
N ILE A 105 -5.50 -8.29 -15.12
CA ILE A 105 -6.28 -8.01 -16.34
C ILE A 105 -6.38 -9.27 -17.21
N LEU A 106 -5.25 -9.93 -17.48
CA LEU A 106 -5.22 -11.15 -18.30
C LEU A 106 -5.98 -12.29 -17.63
N PHE A 107 -5.83 -12.46 -16.32
CA PHE A 107 -6.53 -13.48 -15.56
C PHE A 107 -8.05 -13.28 -15.63
N LEU A 108 -8.53 -12.07 -15.34
CA LEU A 108 -9.97 -11.75 -15.36
C LEU A 108 -10.57 -11.85 -16.76
N ALA A 109 -9.85 -11.41 -17.79
CA ALA A 109 -10.35 -11.43 -19.16
C ALA A 109 -10.41 -12.84 -19.77
N PHE A 110 -9.42 -13.68 -19.49
CA PHE A 110 -9.25 -14.94 -20.24
C PHE A 110 -9.48 -16.22 -19.42
N TYR A 111 -9.39 -16.15 -18.09
CA TYR A 111 -9.38 -17.36 -17.25
C TYR A 111 -10.50 -17.39 -16.22
N ALA A 112 -10.92 -16.23 -15.69
CA ALA A 112 -11.84 -16.17 -14.55
C ALA A 112 -13.22 -16.81 -14.79
N GLU A 113 -13.72 -16.83 -16.03
CA GLU A 113 -15.01 -17.46 -16.35
C GLU A 113 -15.02 -18.98 -16.15
N GLY A 114 -13.84 -19.63 -16.18
CA GLY A 114 -13.70 -21.06 -15.94
C GLY A 114 -13.65 -21.45 -14.46
N PHE A 115 -13.69 -20.49 -13.54
CA PHE A 115 -13.53 -20.69 -12.10
C PHE A 115 -14.75 -20.20 -11.33
N SER A 116 -15.01 -20.82 -10.18
CA SER A 116 -16.02 -20.32 -9.24
C SER A 116 -15.59 -18.97 -8.63
N ILE A 117 -16.55 -18.23 -8.07
CA ILE A 117 -16.26 -16.93 -7.43
C ILE A 117 -15.23 -17.09 -6.30
N TYR A 118 -15.31 -18.19 -5.55
CA TYR A 118 -14.38 -18.47 -4.44
C TYR A 118 -12.98 -18.81 -4.95
N GLU A 119 -12.86 -19.61 -6.01
CA GLU A 119 -11.58 -19.90 -6.66
C GLU A 119 -10.93 -18.64 -7.22
N ASN A 120 -11.71 -17.79 -7.91
CA ASN A 120 -11.24 -16.50 -8.41
C ASN A 120 -10.72 -15.60 -7.27
N LEU A 121 -11.43 -15.53 -6.14
CA LEU A 121 -10.98 -14.82 -4.95
C LEU A 121 -9.68 -15.42 -4.38
N ALA A 122 -9.57 -16.75 -4.32
CA ALA A 122 -8.37 -17.43 -3.86
C ALA A 122 -7.16 -17.11 -4.75
N ILE A 123 -7.32 -17.09 -6.08
CA ILE A 123 -6.27 -16.74 -7.05
C ILE A 123 -5.83 -15.28 -6.88
N VAL A 124 -6.79 -14.36 -6.71
CA VAL A 124 -6.47 -12.94 -6.44
C VAL A 124 -5.67 -12.81 -5.14
N LEU A 125 -6.10 -13.44 -4.05
CA LEU A 125 -5.39 -13.43 -2.78
C LEU A 125 -3.99 -14.04 -2.88
N ALA A 126 -3.85 -15.17 -3.59
CA ALA A 126 -2.57 -15.82 -3.84
C ALA A 126 -1.61 -14.89 -4.61
N SER A 127 -2.11 -14.20 -5.63
CA SER A 127 -1.31 -13.23 -6.38
C SER A 127 -0.83 -12.06 -5.52
N ILE A 128 -1.68 -11.56 -4.60
CA ILE A 128 -1.29 -10.53 -3.62
C ILE A 128 -0.20 -11.06 -2.69
N LEU A 129 -0.34 -12.30 -2.22
CA LEU A 129 0.65 -12.95 -1.36
C LEU A 129 2.00 -13.08 -2.06
N VAL A 130 2.03 -13.52 -3.32
CA VAL A 130 3.26 -13.58 -4.15
C VAL A 130 3.90 -12.20 -4.27
N THR A 131 3.08 -11.20 -4.60
CA THR A 131 3.53 -9.80 -4.73
C THR A 131 4.06 -9.24 -3.40
N GLY A 132 3.47 -9.66 -2.29
CA GLY A 132 3.91 -9.36 -0.93
C GLY A 132 5.21 -10.09 -0.57
N ALA A 133 5.38 -11.34 -0.98
CA ALA A 133 6.58 -12.14 -0.75
C ALA A 133 7.80 -11.61 -1.53
N ILE A 134 7.59 -11.02 -2.72
CA ILE A 134 8.64 -10.34 -3.48
C ILE A 134 9.02 -9.01 -2.81
N ARG A 135 8.02 -8.17 -2.48
CA ARG A 135 8.27 -6.81 -1.97
C ARG A 135 8.68 -6.79 -0.49
N GLY A 136 8.13 -7.70 0.31
CA GLY A 136 8.28 -7.74 1.76
C GLY A 136 9.74 -7.82 2.23
N PRO A 137 10.53 -8.81 1.80
CA PRO A 137 11.95 -8.94 2.16
C PRO A 137 12.78 -7.72 1.76
N MET A 138 12.51 -7.14 0.58
CA MET A 138 13.20 -5.95 0.09
C MET A 138 12.95 -4.74 1.00
N TRP A 139 11.69 -4.47 1.33
CA TRP A 139 11.33 -3.39 2.25
C TRP A 139 11.81 -3.65 3.69
N ALA A 140 11.75 -4.90 4.14
CA ALA A 140 12.28 -5.29 5.45
C ALA A 140 13.79 -5.08 5.53
N TYR A 141 14.54 -5.50 4.52
CA TYR A 141 15.99 -5.30 4.42
C TYR A 141 16.34 -3.80 4.50
N TRP A 142 15.64 -2.97 3.73
CA TRP A 142 15.91 -1.54 3.73
C TRP A 142 15.50 -0.84 5.03
N GLY A 143 14.34 -1.21 5.58
CA GLY A 143 13.90 -0.75 6.89
C GLY A 143 14.89 -1.11 8.00
N MET A 144 15.51 -2.29 7.92
CA MET A 144 16.61 -2.66 8.83
C MET A 144 17.86 -1.81 8.62
N LYS A 145 18.25 -1.53 7.37
CA LYS A 145 19.43 -0.71 7.04
C LYS A 145 19.29 0.72 7.58
N ILE A 146 18.14 1.37 7.35
CA ILE A 146 17.85 2.71 7.89
C ILE A 146 17.70 2.65 9.40
N GLY A 147 17.04 1.61 9.91
CA GLY A 147 16.83 1.42 11.34
C GLY A 147 18.11 1.15 12.14
N ARG A 148 19.27 0.88 11.51
CA ARG A 148 20.57 0.85 12.23
C ARG A 148 21.09 2.27 12.53
N ALA A 149 20.74 3.25 11.71
CA ALA A 149 21.15 4.64 11.91
C ALA A 149 20.31 5.34 13.00
N GLN A 150 19.14 4.80 13.33
CA GLN A 150 18.28 5.29 14.41
C GLN A 150 18.29 4.32 15.60
N LYS A 151 18.37 4.84 16.84
CA LYS A 151 18.20 4.01 18.04
C LYS A 151 16.81 3.36 18.00
N LYS A 152 16.75 2.06 17.71
CA LYS A 152 15.49 1.31 17.64
C LYS A 152 14.81 1.34 19.01
N PRO A 153 13.49 1.57 19.07
CA PRO A 153 12.76 1.40 20.32
C PRO A 153 12.83 -0.08 20.74
N PRO A 154 13.09 -0.38 22.02
CA PRO A 154 13.17 -1.76 22.50
C PRO A 154 11.84 -2.49 22.25
N GLY A 155 11.94 -3.72 21.74
CA GLY A 155 10.79 -4.59 21.46
C GLY A 155 10.12 -4.39 20.10
N LEU A 156 10.66 -3.59 19.16
CA LEU A 156 10.08 -3.48 17.81
C LEU A 156 10.28 -4.76 16.98
N ALA A 157 11.46 -5.38 17.06
CA ALA A 157 11.82 -6.56 16.28
C ALA A 157 10.86 -7.75 16.47
N PRO A 158 10.57 -8.23 17.70
CA PRO A 158 9.63 -9.34 17.89
C PRO A 158 8.22 -9.01 17.38
N ARG A 159 7.78 -7.75 17.49
CA ARG A 159 6.45 -7.33 17.00
C ARG A 159 6.32 -7.36 15.49
N VAL A 160 7.37 -6.90 14.80
CA VAL A 160 7.43 -6.98 13.34
C VAL A 160 7.43 -8.44 12.93
N ALA A 161 8.22 -9.30 13.58
CA ALA A 161 8.23 -10.74 13.28
C ALA A 161 6.84 -11.37 13.44
N VAL A 162 6.17 -11.14 14.59
CA VAL A 162 4.79 -11.64 14.81
C VAL A 162 3.81 -11.09 13.77
N SER A 163 3.88 -9.79 13.48
CA SER A 163 2.99 -9.16 12.48
C SER A 163 3.24 -9.72 11.08
N THR A 164 4.48 -10.04 10.72
CA THR A 164 4.83 -10.68 9.45
C THR A 164 4.29 -12.11 9.40
N VAL A 165 4.47 -12.91 10.46
CA VAL A 165 3.97 -14.29 10.50
C VAL A 165 2.45 -14.32 10.42
N VAL A 166 1.76 -13.51 11.22
CA VAL A 166 0.28 -13.42 11.19
C VAL A 166 -0.20 -12.85 9.85
N GLY A 167 0.48 -11.79 9.36
CA GLY A 167 0.14 -11.12 8.11
C GLY A 167 0.36 -11.96 6.86
N CYS A 168 1.32 -12.90 6.87
CA CYS A 168 1.52 -13.86 5.78
C CYS A 168 0.68 -15.13 5.97
N GLY A 169 0.55 -15.62 7.21
CA GLY A 169 -0.17 -16.85 7.53
C GLY A 169 -1.68 -16.73 7.34
N TRP A 170 -2.28 -15.58 7.69
CA TRP A 170 -3.73 -15.38 7.54
C TRP A 170 -4.19 -15.38 6.08
N PRO A 171 -3.53 -14.69 5.13
CA PRO A 171 -3.86 -14.83 3.71
C PRO A 171 -3.66 -16.25 3.18
N ILE A 172 -2.62 -16.97 3.60
CA ILE A 172 -2.42 -18.39 3.21
C ILE A 172 -3.63 -19.23 3.66
N PHE A 173 -4.05 -19.07 4.92
CA PHE A 173 -5.25 -19.71 5.43
C PHE A 173 -6.49 -19.37 4.59
N LEU A 174 -6.71 -18.08 4.27
CA LEU A 174 -7.84 -17.67 3.44
C LEU A 174 -7.79 -18.26 2.03
N ILE A 175 -6.61 -18.33 1.41
CA ILE A 175 -6.43 -18.93 0.08
C ILE A 175 -6.83 -20.41 0.12
N LEU A 176 -6.30 -21.17 1.09
CA LEU A 176 -6.61 -22.59 1.24
C LEU A 176 -8.09 -22.82 1.54
N PHE A 177 -8.66 -21.99 2.42
CA PHE A 177 -10.08 -22.08 2.76
C PHE A 177 -10.98 -21.80 1.53
N LEU A 178 -10.72 -20.70 0.82
CA LEU A 178 -11.51 -20.32 -0.36
C LEU A 178 -11.37 -21.31 -1.51
N ALA A 179 -10.17 -21.83 -1.75
CA ALA A 179 -9.92 -22.74 -2.86
C ALA A 179 -10.49 -24.15 -2.64
N PHE A 180 -10.47 -24.67 -1.41
CA PHE A 180 -10.77 -26.08 -1.15
C PHE A 180 -12.05 -26.33 -0.35
N TYR A 181 -12.52 -25.36 0.42
CA TYR A 181 -13.58 -25.59 1.41
C TYR A 181 -14.82 -24.73 1.19
N ALA A 182 -14.69 -23.53 0.61
CA ALA A 182 -15.78 -22.56 0.54
C ALA A 182 -17.01 -23.04 -0.26
N GLU A 183 -16.84 -23.91 -1.26
CA GLU A 183 -17.97 -24.43 -2.05
C GLU A 183 -18.91 -25.34 -1.25
N GLY A 184 -18.41 -25.97 -0.18
CA GLY A 184 -19.21 -26.83 0.68
C GLY A 184 -20.08 -26.09 1.71
N PHE A 185 -19.96 -24.77 1.80
CA PHE A 185 -20.63 -23.93 2.80
C PHE A 185 -21.56 -22.92 2.16
N SER A 186 -22.60 -22.54 2.89
CA SER A 186 -23.45 -21.40 2.52
C SER A 186 -22.67 -20.09 2.57
N THR A 187 -23.16 -19.07 1.86
CA THR A 187 -22.55 -17.72 1.88
C THR A 187 -22.44 -17.15 3.30
N TYR A 188 -23.43 -17.39 4.16
CA TYR A 188 -23.42 -16.93 5.55
C TYR A 188 -22.38 -17.66 6.41
N GLU A 189 -22.21 -18.96 6.21
CA GLU A 189 -21.17 -19.74 6.89
C GLU A 189 -19.77 -19.32 6.46
N ASN A 190 -19.55 -19.15 5.15
CA ASN A 190 -18.30 -18.60 4.62
C ASN A 190 -17.99 -17.23 5.22
N LEU A 191 -18.98 -16.34 5.30
CA LEU A 191 -18.84 -15.04 5.94
C LEU A 191 -18.48 -15.18 7.42
N ALA A 192 -19.16 -16.05 8.16
CA ALA A 192 -18.89 -16.28 9.58
C ALA A 192 -17.47 -16.80 9.81
N ILE A 193 -16.97 -17.71 8.97
CA ILE A 193 -15.60 -18.24 9.05
C ILE A 193 -14.58 -17.13 8.79
N VAL A 194 -14.80 -16.30 7.76
CA VAL A 194 -13.94 -15.15 7.46
C VAL A 194 -13.92 -14.18 8.64
N LEU A 195 -15.09 -13.81 9.19
CA LEU A 195 -15.19 -12.91 10.34
C LEU A 195 -14.51 -13.48 11.59
N ALA A 196 -14.69 -14.77 11.88
CA ALA A 196 -14.03 -15.44 12.98
C ALA A 196 -12.50 -15.43 12.81
N SER A 197 -11.99 -15.65 11.59
CA SER A 197 -10.56 -15.59 11.31
C SER A 197 -9.98 -14.17 11.51
N ILE A 198 -10.71 -13.12 11.12
CA ILE A 198 -10.33 -11.73 11.37
C ILE A 198 -10.27 -11.46 12.86
N LEU A 199 -11.26 -11.94 13.63
CA LEU A 199 -11.29 -11.79 15.07
C LEU A 199 -10.06 -12.44 15.73
N VAL A 200 -9.65 -13.63 15.27
CA VAL A 200 -8.40 -14.27 15.73
C VAL A 200 -7.18 -13.39 15.45
N VAL A 201 -7.05 -12.85 14.24
CA VAL A 201 -5.95 -11.91 13.90
C VAL A 201 -5.96 -10.68 14.80
N CYS A 202 -7.13 -10.09 15.04
CA CYS A 202 -7.29 -8.95 15.93
C CYS A 202 -6.87 -9.28 17.37
N VAL A 203 -7.27 -10.43 17.89
CA VAL A 203 -6.88 -10.87 19.24
C VAL A 203 -5.37 -11.03 19.37
N ILE A 204 -4.70 -11.54 18.33
CA ILE A 204 -3.24 -11.70 18.34
C ILE A 204 -2.52 -10.34 18.22
N LEU A 205 -2.94 -9.47 17.30
CA LEU A 205 -2.21 -8.25 16.97
C LEU A 205 -2.58 -7.04 17.84
N ALA A 206 -3.85 -6.88 18.20
CA ALA A 206 -4.34 -5.66 18.86
C ALA A 206 -3.66 -5.39 20.21
N PRO A 207 -3.50 -6.35 21.14
CA PRO A 207 -2.85 -6.09 22.43
C PRO A 207 -1.41 -5.62 22.27
N MET A 208 -0.69 -6.25 21.33
CA MET A 208 0.71 -5.98 21.04
C MET A 208 0.94 -4.55 20.51
N TRP A 209 0.08 -4.11 19.59
CA TRP A 209 0.13 -2.77 19.01
C TRP A 209 -0.43 -1.70 19.95
N ALA A 210 -1.53 -1.97 20.66
CA ALA A 210 -2.11 -1.07 21.64
C ALA A 210 -1.13 -0.73 22.77
N TYR A 211 -0.47 -1.75 23.34
CA TYR A 211 0.54 -1.55 24.37
C TYR A 211 1.70 -0.66 23.88
N TRP A 212 2.18 -0.90 22.65
CA TRP A 212 3.26 -0.11 22.08
C TRP A 212 2.84 1.35 21.87
N TRP A 213 1.66 1.58 21.30
CA TRP A 213 1.11 2.91 21.05
C TRP A 213 1.00 3.73 22.35
N ILE A 214 0.52 3.12 23.43
CA ILE A 214 0.44 3.77 24.74
C ILE A 214 1.85 4.14 25.26
N LYS A 215 2.82 3.24 25.10
CA LYS A 215 4.19 3.49 25.56
C LYS A 215 4.89 4.59 24.76
N THR A 216 4.78 4.58 23.43
CA THR A 216 5.43 5.55 22.55
C THR A 216 4.79 6.93 22.64
N SER A 217 3.46 7.01 22.73
CA SER A 217 2.75 8.28 22.90
C SER A 217 3.14 8.99 24.20
N ARG A 218 3.30 8.25 25.31
CA ARG A 218 3.80 8.82 26.59
C ARG A 218 5.23 9.32 26.48
N ALA A 219 6.12 8.54 25.87
CA ALA A 219 7.52 8.94 25.67
C ALA A 219 7.63 10.22 24.82
N TRP A 220 6.83 10.30 23.75
CA TRP A 220 6.77 11.47 22.88
C TRP A 220 6.23 12.70 23.60
N LYS A 221 5.12 12.58 24.35
CA LYS A 221 4.58 13.67 25.18
C LYS A 221 5.61 14.18 26.20
N LYS A 222 6.40 13.29 26.82
CA LYS A 222 7.47 13.69 27.75
C LYS A 222 8.58 14.47 27.04
N LYS A 223 9.02 14.01 25.86
CA LYS A 223 10.04 14.70 25.04
C LYS A 223 9.59 16.10 24.64
N MET A 224 8.33 16.25 24.21
CA MET A 224 7.75 17.55 23.83
C MET A 224 7.67 18.52 25.01
N ARG A 225 7.24 18.06 26.19
CA ARG A 225 7.22 18.87 27.41
C ARG A 225 8.61 19.37 27.80
N ASN A 226 9.62 18.50 27.75
CA ASN A 226 11.00 18.87 28.08
C ASN A 226 11.60 19.86 27.06
N ALA A 227 11.31 19.68 25.77
CA ALA A 227 11.74 20.60 24.73
C ALA A 227 11.11 22.00 24.91
N SER A 228 9.83 22.05 25.30
CA SER A 228 9.14 23.31 25.62
C SER A 228 9.76 24.02 26.83
N LYS A 229 10.04 23.29 27.93
CA LYS A 229 10.71 23.85 29.11
C LYS A 229 12.09 24.43 28.79
N LYS A 230 12.91 23.71 28.01
CA LYS A 230 14.26 24.17 27.61
C LYS A 230 14.25 25.45 26.75
N LYS A 231 13.16 25.69 25.99
CA LYS A 231 12.99 26.95 25.25
C LYS A 231 12.63 28.12 26.16
N ARG A 232 11.91 27.88 27.26
CA ARG A 232 11.54 28.93 28.23
C ARG A 232 12.74 29.39 29.07
N THR A 233 13.63 28.48 29.48
CA THR A 233 14.81 28.81 30.30
C THR A 233 15.98 29.43 29.52
N ARG A 234 15.82 29.68 28.22
CA ARG A 234 16.85 30.29 27.34
C ARG A 234 16.49 31.73 26.93
N LYS A 235 15.37 32.25 27.42
CA LYS A 235 14.96 33.64 27.31
C LYS A 235 15.24 34.31 28.66
#